data_AF-G4P0X7-F1
#
_entry.id   AF-G4P0X7-F1
#
_cell.length_a   1.000
_cell.length_b   1.000
_cell.length_c   1.000
_cell.angle_alpha   90.00
_cell.angle_beta   90.00
_cell.angle_gamma   90.00
#
_symmetry.space_group_name_H-M   'P 1'
#
loop_
_entity.id
_entity.type
_entity.pdbx_description
1 polymer ?
#
loop_
_entity_poly.entity_id
_entity_poly.type
_entity_poly.pdbx_seq_one_letter_code
_entity_poly.pdbx_strand_id
1 'polypeptide(L)'
;MKKWLIIAVSLAIAIVLFMYTQTEAKAAGVTLGYTTGDTASYNSLTKYHTYMNAIATDTFAFEKNGQVIGDAPSKQLTYAKKKKIKTWGLTP
;
A
#
# COMPACT_ATOMS: atom_id res chain seq x y z
N MET A 1 51.29 1.52 12.03
CA MET A 1 50.48 0.55 11.26
C MET A 1 49.06 0.37 11.82
N LYS A 2 48.88 0.03 13.11
CA LYS A 2 47.54 -0.15 13.72
C LYS A 2 46.58 1.05 13.60
N LYS A 3 47.08 2.29 13.72
CA LYS A 3 46.25 3.51 13.63
C LYS A 3 45.62 3.71 12.24
N TRP A 4 46.37 3.44 11.17
CA TRP A 4 45.88 3.51 9.79
C TRP A 4 44.85 2.41 9.49
N LEU A 5 45.02 1.24 10.09
CA LEU A 5 44.09 0.13 9.95
C LEU A 5 42.76 0.40 10.66
N ILE A 6 42.79 1.03 11.83
CA ILE A 6 41.57 1.47 12.54
C ILE A 6 40.82 2.51 11.70
N ILE A 7 41.51 3.52 11.16
CA ILE A 7 40.88 4.56 10.34
C ILE A 7 40.19 3.96 9.10
N ALA A 8 40.86 3.01 8.43
CA ALA A 8 40.29 2.33 7.26
C ALA A 8 39.02 1.53 7.60
N VAL A 9 39.02 0.83 8.74
CA VAL A 9 37.85 0.08 9.22
C VAL A 9 36.69 1.01 9.59
N SER A 10 36.96 2.11 10.30
CA SER A 10 35.95 3.11 10.64
C SER A 10 35.30 3.71 9.40
N LEU A 11 36.10 4.01 8.38
CA LEU A 11 35.63 4.58 7.12
C LEU A 11 34.76 3.57 6.35
N ALA A 12 35.16 2.30 6.31
CA ALA A 12 34.37 1.24 5.67
C ALA A 12 32.99 1.08 6.34
N ILE A 13 32.94 1.09 7.68
CA ILE A 13 31.68 1.02 8.45
C ILE A 13 30.80 2.24 8.16
N ALA A 14 31.39 3.43 8.13
CA ALA A 14 30.66 4.66 7.82
C ALA A 14 30.05 4.62 6.40
N ILE A 15 30.77 4.10 5.40
CA ILE A 15 30.27 3.95 4.02
C ILE A 15 29.09 2.98 3.97
N VAL A 16 29.18 1.83 4.65
CA VAL A 16 28.09 0.84 4.68
C VAL A 16 26.83 1.44 5.33
N LEU A 17 26.99 2.18 6.43
CA LEU A 17 25.88 2.86 7.09
C LEU A 17 25.27 3.96 6.20
N PHE A 18 26.10 4.72 5.48
CA PHE A 18 25.64 5.75 4.54
C PHE A 18 24.86 5.17 3.35
N MET A 19 25.24 3.99 2.86
CA MET A 19 24.50 3.29 1.81
C MET A 19 23.14 2.78 2.29
N TYR A 20 23.04 2.39 3.57
CA TYR A 20 21.78 1.93 4.17
C TYR A 20 20.79 3.07 4.42
N THR A 21 21.24 4.29 4.71
CA THR A 21 20.36 5.42 5.04
C THR A 21 19.77 6.13 3.82
N GLN A 22 20.32 5.94 2.62
CA GLN A 22 19.84 6.56 1.37
C GLN A 22 18.58 5.90 0.78
N THR A 23 18.03 4.86 1.43
CA THR A 23 16.70 4.35 1.07
C THR A 23 15.64 5.15 1.81
N GLU A 24 15.51 6.44 1.50
CA GLU A 24 14.20 7.07 1.70
C GLU A 24 13.23 6.26 0.84
N ALA A 25 12.28 5.59 1.49
CA ALA A 25 11.17 4.97 0.79
C ALA A 25 10.39 6.12 0.13
N LYS A 26 10.77 6.49 -1.11
CA LYS A 26 9.95 7.34 -1.96
C LYS A 26 8.59 6.66 -1.98
N ALA A 27 7.61 7.28 -1.32
CA ALA A 27 6.26 6.78 -1.31
C ALA A 27 5.85 6.66 -2.79
N ALA A 28 5.73 5.42 -3.28
CA ALA A 28 5.29 5.18 -4.64
C ALA A 28 3.97 5.94 -4.82
N GLY A 29 3.87 6.77 -5.86
CA GLY A 29 2.68 7.55 -6.14
C GLY A 29 1.44 6.65 -6.09
N VAL A 30 0.39 7.09 -5.40
CA VAL A 30 -0.83 6.30 -5.26
C VAL A 30 -1.78 6.65 -6.39
N THR A 31 -2.13 5.65 -7.20
CA THR A 31 -3.26 5.76 -8.13
C THR A 31 -4.39 4.92 -7.56
N LEU A 32 -5.43 5.61 -7.06
CA LEU A 32 -6.53 5.03 -6.30
C LEU A 32 -7.75 4.80 -7.18
N GLY A 33 -8.28 3.57 -7.20
CA GLY A 33 -9.59 3.26 -7.78
C GLY A 33 -10.66 3.15 -6.70
N TYR A 34 -11.84 3.72 -6.94
CA TYR A 34 -13.01 3.52 -6.08
C TYR A 34 -13.84 2.34 -6.58
N THR A 35 -14.28 1.48 -5.67
CA THR A 35 -15.11 0.30 -6.00
C THR A 35 -16.25 0.17 -5.00
N THR A 36 -17.44 -0.14 -5.50
CA THR A 36 -18.58 -0.60 -4.69
C THR A 36 -18.56 -2.14 -4.60
N GLY A 37 -19.51 -2.71 -3.86
CA GLY A 37 -19.69 -4.15 -3.71
C GLY A 37 -20.28 -4.87 -4.94
N ASP A 38 -20.73 -4.13 -5.96
CA ASP A 38 -21.46 -4.71 -7.09
C ASP A 38 -20.55 -5.38 -8.15
N THR A 39 -21.19 -6.09 -9.08
CA THR A 39 -20.51 -6.85 -10.14
C THR A 39 -19.85 -5.95 -11.19
N ALA A 40 -20.41 -4.77 -11.47
CA ALA A 40 -19.84 -3.85 -12.45
C ALA A 40 -18.52 -3.28 -11.94
N SER A 41 -18.47 -2.90 -10.66
CA SER A 41 -17.27 -2.50 -9.95
C SER A 41 -16.20 -3.59 -9.94
N TYR A 42 -16.59 -4.85 -9.67
CA TYR A 42 -15.67 -5.99 -9.77
C TYR A 42 -15.09 -6.16 -11.19
N ASN A 43 -15.95 -6.08 -12.23
CA ASN A 43 -15.52 -6.19 -13.62
C ASN A 43 -14.56 -5.04 -14.01
N SER A 44 -14.82 -3.82 -13.55
CA SER A 44 -13.95 -2.67 -13.76
C SER A 44 -12.59 -2.88 -13.09
N LEU A 45 -12.57 -3.27 -11.81
CA LEU A 45 -11.35 -3.58 -11.07
C LEU A 45 -10.51 -4.63 -11.80
N THR A 46 -11.11 -5.75 -12.19
CA THR A 46 -10.37 -6.83 -12.85
C THR A 46 -9.81 -6.42 -14.22
N LYS A 47 -10.57 -5.64 -14.99
CA LYS A 47 -10.18 -5.16 -16.31
C LYS A 47 -9.08 -4.11 -16.28
N TYR A 48 -9.13 -3.18 -15.32
CA TYR A 48 -8.29 -1.98 -15.32
C TYR A 48 -7.26 -1.93 -14.17
N HIS A 49 -7.10 -2.99 -13.37
CA HIS A 49 -6.19 -2.99 -12.21
C HIS A 49 -4.74 -2.59 -12.52
N THR A 50 -4.26 -2.76 -13.75
CA THR A 50 -2.88 -2.41 -14.13
C THR A 50 -2.62 -0.90 -14.11
N TYR A 51 -3.67 -0.09 -14.13
CA TYR A 51 -3.57 1.38 -14.07
C TYR A 51 -3.60 1.93 -12.63
N MET A 52 -3.78 1.08 -11.63
CA MET A 52 -3.90 1.48 -10.23
C MET A 52 -3.04 0.61 -9.32
N ASN A 53 -2.71 1.13 -8.13
CA ASN A 53 -1.97 0.37 -7.11
C ASN A 53 -2.65 0.33 -5.75
N ALA A 54 -3.79 1.02 -5.63
CA ALA A 54 -4.67 0.98 -4.48
C ALA A 54 -6.14 1.00 -4.91
N ILE A 55 -7.00 0.40 -4.08
CA ILE A 55 -8.46 0.56 -4.16
C ILE A 55 -9.04 1.04 -2.84
N ALA A 56 -10.11 1.82 -2.90
CA ALA A 56 -10.99 2.15 -1.79
C ALA A 56 -12.36 1.48 -1.99
N THR A 57 -12.82 0.73 -1.00
CA THR A 57 -14.13 0.05 -1.05
C THR A 57 -15.19 0.92 -0.39
N ASP A 58 -16.14 1.39 -1.20
CA ASP A 58 -17.34 2.12 -0.75
C ASP A 58 -18.46 1.12 -0.48
N THR A 59 -18.38 0.48 0.68
CA THR A 59 -19.32 -0.58 1.12
C THR A 59 -19.69 -0.48 2.59
N PHE A 60 -19.14 0.49 3.29
CA PHE A 60 -19.42 0.74 4.71
C PHE A 60 -20.09 2.10 4.87
N ALA A 61 -20.95 2.22 5.86
CA ALA A 61 -21.57 3.47 6.25
C ALA A 61 -21.73 3.54 7.78
N PHE A 62 -22.11 4.71 8.29
CA PHE A 62 -22.43 4.88 9.71
C PHE A 62 -23.93 5.06 9.91
N GLU A 63 -24.47 4.37 10.91
CA GLU A 63 -25.77 4.70 11.47
C GLU A 63 -25.71 5.97 12.32
N LYS A 64 -26.87 6.53 12.67
CA LYS A 64 -27.00 7.75 13.50
C LYS A 64 -26.32 7.62 14.88
N ASN A 65 -26.22 6.39 15.41
CA ASN A 65 -25.56 6.09 16.68
C ASN A 65 -24.04 5.89 16.55
N GLY A 66 -23.47 6.03 15.34
CA GLY A 66 -22.05 5.80 15.05
C GLY A 66 -21.68 4.34 14.79
N GLN A 67 -22.65 3.42 14.71
CA GLN A 67 -22.39 2.03 14.34
C GLN A 67 -21.99 1.93 12.86
N VAL A 68 -20.90 1.21 12.59
CA VAL A 68 -20.51 0.86 11.22
C VAL A 68 -21.43 -0.25 10.71
N ILE A 69 -22.01 -0.03 9.54
CA ILE A 69 -22.83 -1.00 8.81
C ILE A 69 -22.25 -1.26 7.42
N GLY A 70 -22.69 -2.34 6.80
CA GLY A 70 -22.25 -2.78 5.47
C GLY A 70 -21.35 -4.01 5.50
N ASP A 71 -21.00 -4.50 4.31
CA ASP A 71 -20.29 -5.75 4.13
C ASP A 71 -18.96 -5.56 3.41
N ALA A 72 -17.95 -6.32 3.82
CA ALA A 72 -16.69 -6.37 3.11
C ALA A 72 -16.87 -7.03 1.72
N PRO A 73 -16.51 -6.37 0.61
CA PRO A 73 -16.73 -6.90 -0.73
C PRO A 73 -15.70 -7.98 -1.05
N SER A 74 -16.01 -9.20 -0.61
CA SER A 74 -15.07 -10.34 -0.59
C SER A 74 -14.41 -10.60 -1.95
N LYS A 75 -15.16 -10.53 -3.05
CA LYS A 75 -14.63 -10.74 -4.42
C LYS A 75 -13.55 -9.72 -4.77
N GLN A 76 -13.79 -8.44 -4.50
CA GLN A 76 -12.88 -7.33 -4.76
C GLN A 76 -11.63 -7.45 -3.88
N LEU A 77 -11.81 -7.72 -2.58
CA LEU A 77 -10.69 -7.88 -1.63
C LEU A 77 -9.81 -9.09 -1.97
N THR A 78 -10.41 -10.23 -2.31
CA THR A 78 -9.67 -11.43 -2.76
C THR A 78 -8.87 -11.15 -4.03
N TYR A 79 -9.46 -10.45 -5.00
CA TYR A 79 -8.75 -10.08 -6.23
C TYR A 79 -7.61 -9.10 -5.97
N ALA A 80 -7.85 -8.05 -5.18
CA ALA A 80 -6.84 -7.06 -4.81
C ALA A 80 -5.65 -7.71 -4.10
N LYS A 81 -5.90 -8.61 -3.14
CA LYS A 81 -4.86 -9.39 -2.47
C LYS A 81 -4.05 -10.24 -3.46
N LYS A 82 -4.72 -10.94 -4.38
CA LYS A 82 -4.05 -11.75 -5.43
C LYS A 82 -3.14 -10.89 -6.32
N LYS A 83 -3.52 -9.65 -6.60
CA LYS A 83 -2.79 -8.70 -7.44
C LYS A 83 -1.85 -7.76 -6.68
N LYS A 84 -1.72 -7.92 -5.35
CA LYS A 84 -0.93 -7.05 -4.48
C LYS A 84 -1.33 -5.56 -4.55
N ILE A 85 -2.62 -5.31 -4.78
CA ILE A 85 -3.21 -3.97 -4.77
C ILE A 85 -3.53 -3.61 -3.31
N LYS A 86 -3.15 -2.40 -2.86
CA LYS A 86 -3.46 -1.94 -1.51
C LYS A 86 -4.97 -1.67 -1.37
N THR A 87 -5.54 -1.93 -0.21
CA THR A 87 -6.99 -1.79 0.02
C THR A 87 -7.26 -0.88 1.20
N TRP A 88 -8.22 0.04 1.04
CA TRP A 88 -8.75 0.89 2.10
C TRP A 88 -10.26 0.70 2.20
N GLY A 89 -10.79 0.64 3.43
CA GLY A 89 -12.22 0.76 3.65
C GLY A 89 -12.59 2.23 3.65
N LEU A 90 -13.55 2.62 2.81
CA LEU A 90 -14.10 3.97 2.83
C LEU A 90 -15.45 3.92 3.54
N THR A 91 -15.69 4.94 4.37
CA THR A 91 -17.01 5.28 4.89
C THR A 91 -17.31 6.71 4.43
N PRO A 92 -18.51 6.99 3.88
CA PRO A 92 -18.92 8.34 3.57
C PRO A 92 -19.04 9.22 4.82
#